data_AF-A0A164B3G0-F1
#
_entry.id   AF-A0A164B3G0-F1
#
_cell.length_a   1.000
_cell.length_b   1.000
_cell.length_c   1.000
_cell.angle_alpha   90.00
_cell.angle_beta   90.00
_cell.angle_gamma   90.00
#
_symmetry.space_group_name_H-M   'P 1'
#
loop_
_entity.id
_entity.type
_entity.pdbx_description
1 polymer ?
#
loop_
_entity_poly.entity_id
_entity_poly.type
_entity_poly.pdbx_seq_one_letter_code
_entity_poly.pdbx_strand_id
1 'polypeptide(L)'
;MNRGDLVSKILISCFLSAATPATAIPLPLVCELTSEESSAVRIRLTERTTGSLKGELIQNDKRLGVFQSGKPKRGKDPWWSFQQDDHSSTGISIFFKNTELWNPYRRLPLPQDSNRVLFAGLGPALWNWTSAQKRHVFRGNSDLLKAAGGLWSISSQCVGGRIVDG
;
A
#
# COMPACT_ATOMS: atom_id res chain seq x y z
N MET A 1 -28.74 75.30 26.80
CA MET A 1 -27.57 75.73 25.98
C MET A 1 -26.45 74.76 26.28
N ASN A 2 -25.87 73.95 25.38
CA ASN A 2 -25.76 73.89 23.92
C ASN A 2 -25.88 72.41 23.48
N ARG A 3 -26.60 72.04 22.42
CA ARG A 3 -26.32 72.16 20.97
C ARG A 3 -25.20 71.20 20.51
N GLY A 4 -25.56 70.24 19.64
CA GLY A 4 -24.60 69.64 18.71
C GLY A 4 -24.73 68.14 18.49
N ASP A 5 -25.54 67.77 17.51
CA ASP A 5 -25.53 66.48 16.81
C ASP A 5 -24.12 66.04 16.39
N LEU A 6 -23.85 64.73 16.34
CA LEU A 6 -23.37 64.13 15.10
C LEU A 6 -23.57 62.60 15.10
N VAL A 7 -24.60 62.21 14.37
CA VAL A 7 -24.83 60.85 13.88
C VAL A 7 -23.65 60.42 13.02
N SER A 8 -22.89 59.42 13.44
CA SER A 8 -21.94 58.72 12.56
C SER A 8 -22.40 57.28 12.37
N LYS A 9 -23.11 57.05 11.26
CA LYS A 9 -23.52 55.72 10.78
C LYS A 9 -22.28 55.01 10.24
N ILE A 10 -21.67 54.15 11.04
CA ILE A 10 -20.64 53.22 10.55
C ILE A 10 -21.35 51.97 10.02
N LEU A 11 -21.58 51.94 8.70
CA LEU A 11 -22.00 50.76 7.96
C LEU A 11 -20.78 49.85 7.81
N ILE A 12 -20.63 48.89 8.72
CA ILE A 12 -19.65 47.80 8.60
C ILE A 12 -20.20 46.82 7.57
N SER A 13 -19.73 46.95 6.33
CA SER A 13 -19.99 45.97 5.27
C SER A 13 -19.13 44.73 5.53
N CYS A 14 -19.68 43.73 6.23
CA CYS A 14 -19.07 42.42 6.38
C CYS A 14 -19.06 41.69 5.03
N PHE A 15 -17.92 41.72 4.33
CA PHE A 15 -17.64 40.77 3.25
C PHE A 15 -17.45 39.38 3.86
N LEU A 16 -18.52 38.58 3.87
CA LEU A 16 -18.45 37.14 4.08
C LEU A 16 -17.84 36.50 2.83
N SER A 17 -16.51 36.42 2.81
CA SER A 17 -15.80 35.54 1.88
C SER A 17 -16.13 34.09 2.26
N ALA A 18 -17.10 33.52 1.57
CA ALA A 18 -17.38 32.09 1.64
C ALA A 18 -16.18 31.36 1.04
N ALA A 19 -15.23 30.95 1.89
CA ALA A 19 -14.22 29.98 1.50
C ALA A 19 -14.96 28.67 1.19
N THR A 20 -15.08 28.33 -0.09
CA THR A 20 -15.48 27.00 -0.50
C THR A 20 -14.51 26.02 0.14
N PRO A 21 -14.97 25.01 0.89
CA PRO A 21 -14.07 23.98 1.38
C PRO A 21 -13.40 23.36 0.16
N ALA A 22 -12.08 23.50 0.06
CA ALA A 22 -11.31 22.73 -0.88
C ALA A 22 -11.54 21.26 -0.50
N THR A 23 -12.42 20.57 -1.24
CA THR A 23 -12.49 19.12 -1.19
C THR A 23 -11.14 18.62 -1.62
N ALA A 24 -10.30 18.24 -0.64
CA ALA A 24 -9.04 17.58 -0.89
C ALA A 24 -9.34 16.36 -1.77
N ILE A 25 -8.89 16.41 -3.02
CA ILE A 25 -8.91 15.25 -3.89
C ILE A 25 -7.95 14.27 -3.22
N PRO A 26 -8.42 13.12 -2.68
CA PRO A 26 -7.51 12.18 -2.06
C PRO A 26 -6.48 11.79 -3.13
N LEU A 27 -5.21 12.13 -2.88
CA LEU A 27 -4.09 11.74 -3.72
C LEU A 27 -4.21 10.24 -4.03
N PRO A 28 -3.99 9.83 -5.28
CA PRO A 28 -4.25 8.45 -5.68
C PRO A 28 -3.47 7.52 -4.76
N LEU A 29 -4.22 6.67 -4.07
CA LEU A 29 -3.76 5.66 -3.14
C LEU A 29 -2.91 4.65 -3.93
N VAL A 30 -1.60 4.88 -4.07
CA VAL A 30 -0.72 3.95 -4.78
C VAL A 30 0.43 3.58 -3.86
N CYS A 31 0.51 2.28 -3.58
CA CYS A 31 1.57 1.69 -2.82
C CYS A 31 2.31 0.69 -3.72
N GLU A 32 3.52 1.06 -4.14
CA GLU A 32 4.40 0.21 -4.96
C GLU A 32 5.34 -0.60 -4.08
N LEU A 33 5.41 -1.90 -4.36
CA LEU A 33 6.40 -2.83 -3.84
C LEU A 33 7.22 -3.34 -5.03
N THR A 34 8.51 -3.06 -5.05
CA THR A 34 9.40 -3.46 -6.15
C THR A 34 10.31 -4.58 -5.70
N SER A 35 10.40 -5.66 -6.48
CA SER A 35 11.34 -6.73 -6.19
C SER A 35 12.78 -6.23 -6.29
N GLU A 36 13.59 -6.54 -5.29
CA GLU A 36 15.01 -6.22 -5.29
C GLU A 36 15.83 -7.15 -6.19
N GLU A 37 15.26 -8.30 -6.56
CA GLU A 37 15.87 -9.30 -7.44
C GLU A 37 15.51 -9.08 -8.92
N SER A 38 14.43 -8.35 -9.21
CA SER A 38 13.97 -8.06 -10.57
C SER A 38 13.09 -6.81 -10.62
N SER A 39 13.63 -5.71 -11.15
CA SER A 39 12.89 -4.44 -11.30
C SER A 39 11.69 -4.51 -12.25
N ALA A 40 11.64 -5.55 -13.08
CA ALA A 40 10.51 -5.83 -13.97
C ALA A 40 9.26 -6.34 -13.22
N VAL A 41 9.42 -6.82 -11.98
CA VAL A 41 8.34 -7.39 -11.17
C VAL A 41 8.00 -6.44 -10.02
N ARG A 42 6.73 -6.07 -9.94
CA ARG A 42 6.22 -5.18 -8.89
C ARG A 42 4.84 -5.61 -8.42
N ILE A 43 4.50 -5.23 -7.19
CA ILE A 43 3.13 -5.30 -6.68
C ILE A 43 2.65 -3.88 -6.48
N ARG A 44 1.57 -3.52 -7.17
CA ARG A 44 0.93 -2.21 -7.08
C ARG A 44 -0.36 -2.35 -6.30
N LEU A 45 -0.41 -1.81 -5.09
CA LEU A 45 -1.57 -1.83 -4.21
C LEU A 45 -2.30 -0.49 -4.33
N THR A 46 -3.58 -0.53 -4.72
CA THR A 46 -4.36 0.68 -5.06
C THR A 46 -5.66 0.85 -4.28
N GLU A 47 -6.15 -0.22 -3.64
CA GLU A 47 -7.43 -0.25 -2.94
C GLU A 47 -7.21 -0.50 -1.45
N ARG A 48 -7.87 0.30 -0.59
CA ARG A 48 -7.88 0.10 0.87
C ARG A 48 -9.14 -0.67 1.26
N THR A 49 -8.95 -1.73 2.05
CA THR A 49 -10.05 -2.43 2.73
C THR A 49 -9.92 -2.23 4.26
N THR A 50 -10.90 -2.72 5.02
CA THR A 50 -10.92 -2.63 6.49
C THR A 50 -9.70 -3.27 7.19
N GLY A 51 -8.87 -4.06 6.48
CA GLY A 51 -7.70 -4.71 7.08
C GLY A 51 -6.54 -5.02 6.14
N SER A 52 -6.65 -4.69 4.85
CA SER A 52 -5.63 -4.96 3.85
C SER A 52 -5.51 -3.82 2.85
N LEU A 53 -4.41 -3.86 2.11
CA LEU A 53 -4.31 -3.22 0.82
C LEU A 53 -4.48 -4.28 -0.27
N LYS A 54 -5.13 -3.91 -1.36
CA LYS A 54 -5.39 -4.76 -2.51
C LYS A 54 -4.92 -4.08 -3.79
N GLY A 55 -4.47 -4.89 -4.73
CA GLY A 55 -4.10 -4.45 -6.06
C GLY A 55 -3.61 -5.62 -6.88
N GLU A 56 -2.45 -5.49 -7.52
CA GLU A 56 -2.04 -6.38 -8.59
C GLU A 56 -0.56 -6.75 -8.48
N LEU A 57 -0.25 -8.03 -8.75
CA LEU A 57 1.11 -8.46 -9.10
C LEU A 57 1.31 -8.24 -10.59
N ILE A 58 2.38 -7.54 -10.97
CA ILE A 58 2.65 -7.05 -12.32
C ILE A 58 4.07 -7.47 -12.71
N GLN A 59 4.23 -7.92 -13.95
CA GLN A 59 5.53 -8.12 -14.57
C GLN A 59 5.54 -7.48 -15.96
N ASN A 60 6.54 -6.63 -16.26
CA ASN A 60 6.65 -5.93 -17.55
C ASN A 60 5.32 -5.23 -17.94
N ASP A 61 4.72 -4.51 -16.99
CA ASP A 61 3.43 -3.81 -17.13
C ASP A 61 2.21 -4.69 -17.42
N LYS A 62 2.38 -6.01 -17.41
CA LYS A 62 1.29 -6.96 -17.53
C LYS A 62 0.86 -7.43 -16.15
N ARG A 63 -0.42 -7.25 -15.86
CA ARG A 63 -1.06 -7.83 -14.69
C ARG A 63 -0.98 -9.36 -14.75
N LEU A 64 -0.43 -9.95 -13.70
CA LEU A 64 -0.44 -11.40 -13.48
C LEU A 64 -1.68 -11.80 -12.71
N GLY A 65 -1.96 -11.20 -11.56
CA GLY A 65 -3.15 -11.52 -10.76
C GLY A 65 -3.43 -10.49 -9.68
N VAL A 66 -4.47 -10.74 -8.89
CA VAL A 66 -4.83 -9.90 -7.74
C VAL A 66 -3.89 -10.22 -6.59
N PHE A 67 -3.33 -9.19 -5.97
CA PHE A 67 -2.51 -9.33 -4.77
C PHE A 67 -3.15 -8.57 -3.62
N GLN A 68 -3.13 -9.14 -2.42
CA GLN A 68 -3.53 -8.46 -1.20
C GLN A 68 -2.47 -8.62 -0.13
N SER A 69 -2.31 -7.58 0.70
CA SER A 69 -1.39 -7.57 1.82
C SER A 69 -2.11 -7.05 3.06
N GLY A 70 -2.11 -7.86 4.12
CA GLY A 70 -2.69 -7.55 5.41
C GLY A 70 -1.81 -6.58 6.20
N LYS A 71 -2.46 -5.59 6.82
CA LYS A 71 -1.78 -4.58 7.64
C LYS A 71 -1.05 -5.24 8.83
N PRO A 72 0.23 -4.91 9.09
CA PRO A 72 0.91 -5.34 10.31
C PRO A 72 0.26 -4.72 11.55
N LYS A 73 -0.16 -5.58 12.48
CA LYS A 73 -0.79 -5.19 13.75
C LYS A 73 -0.48 -6.20 14.85
N ARG A 74 -0.63 -5.77 16.10
CA ARG A 74 -0.43 -6.64 17.27
C ARG A 74 -1.49 -7.75 17.31
N GLY A 75 -1.07 -8.96 17.67
CA GLY A 75 -1.96 -10.11 17.89
C GLY A 75 -2.47 -10.83 16.63
N LYS A 76 -2.04 -10.42 15.43
CA LYS A 76 -2.27 -11.16 14.18
C LYS A 76 -1.03 -11.10 13.31
N ASP A 77 -0.70 -12.21 12.65
CA ASP A 77 0.39 -12.22 11.68
C ASP A 77 0.01 -11.36 10.46
N PRO A 78 0.92 -10.52 9.96
CA PRO A 78 0.76 -9.91 8.66
C PRO A 78 0.72 -11.02 7.61
N TRP A 79 -0.16 -10.89 6.63
CA TRP A 79 -0.43 -11.93 5.65
C TRP A 79 -0.42 -11.36 4.24
N TRP A 80 -0.26 -12.24 3.26
CA TRP A 80 -0.47 -11.92 1.85
C TRP A 80 -1.41 -12.92 1.22
N SER A 81 -2.12 -12.50 0.17
CA SER A 81 -2.80 -13.42 -0.74
C SER A 81 -2.53 -13.06 -2.19
N PHE A 82 -2.49 -14.09 -3.01
CA PHE A 82 -2.44 -13.96 -4.45
C PHE A 82 -3.61 -14.76 -5.04
N GLN A 83 -4.33 -14.16 -5.97
CA GLN A 83 -5.45 -14.79 -6.65
C GLN A 83 -5.34 -14.56 -8.16
N GLN A 84 -5.55 -15.63 -8.90
CA GLN A 84 -5.76 -15.58 -10.34
C GLN A 84 -6.85 -16.58 -10.70
N ASP A 85 -7.86 -16.08 -11.39
CA ASP A 85 -9.06 -16.84 -11.75
C ASP A 85 -9.72 -17.43 -10.49
N ASP A 86 -9.98 -18.74 -10.47
CA ASP A 86 -10.54 -19.51 -9.36
C ASP A 86 -9.48 -20.04 -8.37
N HIS A 87 -8.19 -19.80 -8.63
CA HIS A 87 -7.10 -20.26 -7.78
C HIS A 87 -6.60 -19.15 -6.86
N SER A 88 -6.28 -19.51 -5.61
CA SER A 88 -5.70 -18.58 -4.64
C SER A 88 -4.61 -19.24 -3.80
N SER A 89 -3.74 -18.43 -3.24
CA SER A 89 -2.74 -18.83 -2.25
C SER A 89 -2.55 -17.73 -1.23
N THR A 90 -2.17 -18.10 -0.01
CA THR A 90 -1.95 -17.18 1.10
C THR A 90 -0.69 -17.54 1.86
N GLY A 91 -0.09 -16.57 2.53
CA GLY A 91 1.05 -16.80 3.41
C GLY A 91 1.29 -15.63 4.36
N ILE A 92 2.47 -15.62 4.98
CA ILE A 92 2.87 -14.62 5.97
C ILE A 92 3.76 -13.56 5.32
N SER A 93 3.53 -12.30 5.66
CA SER A 93 4.39 -11.18 5.28
C SER A 93 5.32 -10.82 6.43
N ILE A 94 6.62 -10.76 6.14
CA ILE A 94 7.67 -10.45 7.11
C ILE A 94 8.22 -9.08 6.76
N PHE A 95 7.99 -8.09 7.64
CA PHE A 95 8.35 -6.69 7.38
C PHE A 95 9.69 -6.33 8.03
N PHE A 96 10.43 -5.45 7.37
CA PHE A 96 11.74 -4.98 7.83
C PHE A 96 11.84 -3.46 7.73
N LYS A 97 12.61 -2.88 8.65
CA LYS A 97 13.24 -1.57 8.49
C LYS A 97 14.70 -1.79 8.17
N ASN A 98 15.09 -1.61 6.91
CA ASN A 98 16.38 -1.99 6.36
C ASN A 98 16.66 -3.49 6.56
N THR A 99 17.49 -3.84 7.54
CA THR A 99 17.83 -5.22 7.92
C THR A 99 17.17 -5.65 9.23
N GLU A 100 16.50 -4.74 9.93
CA GLU A 100 15.86 -5.01 11.21
C GLU A 100 14.45 -5.56 11.02
N LEU A 101 14.20 -6.74 11.59
CA LEU A 101 12.89 -7.39 11.56
C LEU A 101 11.87 -6.63 12.42
N TRP A 102 10.71 -6.32 11.84
CA TRP A 102 9.54 -5.89 12.59
C TRP A 102 8.97 -7.03 13.44
N ASN A 103 8.68 -6.75 14.70
CA ASN A 103 8.05 -7.70 15.62
C ASN A 103 6.98 -6.97 16.45
N PRO A 104 5.74 -7.47 16.53
CA PRO A 104 4.65 -6.80 17.24
C PRO A 104 4.86 -6.70 18.77
N TYR A 105 5.83 -7.42 19.32
CA TYR A 105 6.20 -7.42 20.73
C TYR A 105 7.47 -6.61 21.03
N ARG A 106 8.07 -5.97 20.01
CA ARG A 106 9.21 -5.06 20.18
C ARG A 106 8.76 -3.62 20.02
N ARG A 107 9.48 -2.69 20.65
CA ARG A 107 9.23 -1.24 20.52
C ARG A 107 9.62 -0.70 19.14
N LEU A 108 10.71 -1.22 18.59
CA LEU A 108 11.27 -0.84 17.29
C LEU A 108 11.65 -2.09 16.49
N PRO A 109 11.63 -2.00 15.14
CA PRO A 109 11.09 -0.89 14.36
C PRO A 109 9.56 -0.77 14.50
N LEU A 110 9.01 0.42 14.27
CA LEU A 110 7.57 0.60 14.23
C LEU A 110 7.02 0.00 12.92
N PRO A 111 5.76 -0.50 12.89
CA PRO A 111 5.16 -1.03 11.67
C PRO A 111 5.27 -0.04 10.51
N GLN A 112 4.93 1.23 10.76
CA GLN A 112 4.95 2.32 9.79
C GLN A 112 6.33 2.60 9.17
N ASP A 113 7.40 2.23 9.85
CA ASP A 113 8.77 2.51 9.40
C ASP A 113 9.31 1.42 8.49
N SER A 114 8.54 0.36 8.24
CA SER A 114 8.99 -0.77 7.45
C SER A 114 9.12 -0.34 5.98
N ASN A 115 10.30 -0.54 5.42
CA ASN A 115 10.65 -0.19 4.04
C ASN A 115 10.97 -1.41 3.17
N ARG A 116 10.95 -2.63 3.74
CA ARG A 116 11.13 -3.88 2.99
C ARG A 116 10.16 -4.95 3.50
N VAL A 117 9.79 -5.90 2.63
CA VAL A 117 8.95 -7.05 2.99
C VAL A 117 9.40 -8.32 2.27
N LEU A 118 9.33 -9.45 2.96
CA LEU A 118 9.44 -10.80 2.39
C LEU A 118 8.07 -11.48 2.45
N PHE A 119 7.61 -12.00 1.33
CA PHE A 119 6.37 -12.79 1.25
C PHE A 119 6.70 -14.27 1.38
N ALA A 120 6.71 -14.76 2.62
CA ALA A 120 7.07 -16.15 2.91
C ALA A 120 6.12 -17.10 2.18
N GLY A 121 6.69 -17.99 1.36
CA GLY A 121 5.95 -18.99 0.59
C GLY A 121 5.44 -18.55 -0.78
N LEU A 122 5.65 -17.29 -1.21
CA LEU A 122 5.15 -16.80 -2.50
C LEU A 122 5.80 -17.54 -3.69
N GLY A 123 7.12 -17.73 -3.69
CA GLY A 123 7.83 -18.47 -4.74
C GLY A 123 7.28 -19.89 -4.98
N PRO A 124 7.21 -20.74 -3.94
CA PRO A 124 6.57 -22.06 -4.04
C PRO A 124 5.10 -22.01 -4.48
N ALA A 125 4.33 -21.02 -4.03
CA ALA A 125 2.94 -20.85 -4.46
C ALA A 125 2.87 -20.63 -5.98
N LEU A 126 3.67 -19.71 -6.51
CA LEU A 126 3.72 -19.44 -7.96
C LEU A 126 4.28 -20.65 -8.74
N TRP A 127 5.34 -21.31 -8.25
CA TRP A 127 5.90 -22.50 -8.90
C TRP A 127 4.86 -23.62 -9.08
N ASN A 128 4.03 -23.83 -8.06
CA ASN A 128 3.01 -24.88 -8.03
C ASN A 128 1.67 -24.44 -8.64
N TRP A 129 1.58 -23.27 -9.29
CA TRP A 129 0.31 -22.80 -9.86
C TRP A 129 -0.21 -23.76 -10.94
N THR A 130 -1.34 -24.42 -10.67
CA THR A 130 -1.81 -25.58 -11.46
C THR A 130 -2.68 -25.23 -12.65
N SER A 131 -3.25 -24.02 -12.72
CA SER A 131 -4.08 -23.57 -13.85
C SER A 131 -3.35 -23.81 -15.17
N ALA A 132 -3.87 -24.74 -15.98
CA ALA A 132 -3.19 -25.29 -17.16
C ALA A 132 -2.78 -24.20 -18.16
N GLN A 133 -3.58 -23.15 -18.29
CA GLN A 133 -3.33 -22.02 -19.19
C GLN A 133 -2.22 -21.08 -18.68
N LYS A 134 -1.95 -21.06 -17.37
CA LYS A 134 -1.00 -20.11 -16.74
C LYS A 134 0.25 -20.76 -16.17
N ARG A 135 0.37 -22.09 -16.22
CA ARG A 135 1.55 -22.82 -15.72
C ARG A 135 2.87 -22.26 -16.26
N HIS A 136 2.94 -21.92 -17.55
CA HIS A 136 4.14 -21.35 -18.18
C HIS A 136 4.44 -19.91 -17.73
N VAL A 137 3.42 -19.15 -17.34
CA VAL A 137 3.56 -17.77 -16.83
C VAL A 137 4.29 -17.76 -15.49
N PHE A 138 4.12 -18.81 -14.68
CA PHE A 138 4.67 -18.90 -13.33
C PHE A 138 5.86 -19.85 -13.20
N ARG A 139 5.66 -21.15 -13.47
CA ARG A 139 6.66 -22.19 -13.20
C ARG A 139 7.94 -22.05 -14.04
N GLY A 140 7.82 -21.53 -15.27
CA GLY A 140 8.96 -21.32 -16.17
C GLY A 140 9.63 -19.95 -16.05
N ASN A 141 9.12 -19.07 -15.20
CA ASN A 141 9.47 -17.66 -15.19
C ASN A 141 10.49 -17.37 -14.08
N SER A 142 11.77 -17.49 -14.41
CA SER A 142 12.87 -17.34 -13.46
C SER A 142 12.85 -16.00 -12.73
N ASP A 143 12.54 -14.92 -13.43
CA ASP A 143 12.58 -13.57 -12.86
C ASP A 143 11.45 -13.38 -11.85
N LEU A 144 10.27 -13.90 -12.16
CA LEU A 144 9.14 -13.90 -11.25
C LEU A 144 9.40 -14.76 -10.02
N LEU A 145 10.00 -15.93 -10.18
CA LEU A 145 10.31 -16.84 -9.06
C LEU A 145 11.43 -16.29 -8.15
N LYS A 146 12.45 -15.65 -8.74
CA LYS A 146 13.48 -14.91 -7.98
C LYS A 146 12.84 -13.76 -7.19
N ALA A 147 12.02 -12.95 -7.84
CA ALA A 147 11.28 -11.87 -7.18
C ALA A 147 10.41 -12.38 -6.03
N ALA A 148 9.66 -13.45 -6.27
CA ALA A 148 8.78 -14.07 -5.28
C ALA A 148 9.51 -14.70 -4.09
N GLY A 149 10.75 -15.15 -4.27
CA GLY A 149 11.60 -15.66 -3.19
C GLY A 149 12.40 -14.59 -2.45
N GLY A 150 12.49 -13.38 -3.00
CA GLY A 150 13.35 -12.30 -2.53
C GLY A 150 12.64 -11.24 -1.67
N LEU A 151 13.42 -10.22 -1.32
CA LEU A 151 12.93 -9.04 -0.61
C LEU A 151 12.33 -8.03 -1.59
N TRP A 152 11.29 -7.35 -1.14
CA TRP A 152 10.59 -6.32 -1.87
C TRP A 152 10.78 -5.00 -1.17
N SER A 153 11.30 -4.01 -1.89
CA SER A 153 11.39 -2.64 -1.43
C SER A 153 10.01 -1.99 -1.44
N ILE A 154 9.67 -1.36 -0.33
CA ILE A 154 8.40 -0.68 -0.10
C ILE A 154 8.58 0.80 -0.43
N SER A 155 7.79 1.34 -1.37
CA SER A 155 7.82 2.77 -1.68
C SER A 155 7.46 3.63 -0.46
N SER A 156 7.95 4.87 -0.40
CA SER A 156 7.70 5.78 0.74
C SER A 156 6.22 6.12 0.94
N GLN A 157 5.40 5.95 -0.09
CA GLN A 157 3.94 6.11 -0.03
C GLN A 157 3.26 4.97 0.76
N CYS A 158 3.97 3.85 0.94
CA CYS A 158 3.60 2.70 1.74
C CYS A 158 4.31 2.74 3.11
N VAL A 159 3.65 3.31 4.12
CA VAL A 159 4.04 3.35 5.53
C VAL A 159 3.91 1.96 6.17
N GLY A 160 4.81 1.04 5.82
CA GLY A 160 4.80 -0.36 6.27
C GLY A 160 3.57 -1.14 5.81
N GLY A 161 3.22 -0.99 4.54
CA GLY A 161 1.99 -1.56 3.98
C GLY A 161 0.71 -0.81 4.40
N ARG A 162 0.84 0.43 4.88
CA ARG A 162 -0.26 1.38 5.08
C ARG A 162 -0.07 2.51 4.07
N ILE A 163 -1.13 3.05 3.51
CA ILE A 163 -1.01 4.25 2.66
C ILE A 163 -1.10 5.48 3.58
N VAL A 164 -0.26 6.50 3.39
CA VAL A 164 -0.40 7.79 4.09
C VAL A 164 -1.76 8.39 3.70
N ASP A 165 -2.55 8.87 4.66
CA ASP A 165 -3.69 9.71 4.29
C ASP A 165 -3.11 11.05 3.79
N GLY A 166 -3.38 11.37 2.52
CA GLY A 166 -2.93 12.61 1.87
C GLY A 166 -3.67 13.84 2.36
#